data_AF-A0AAE0M8Q9-F1
#
_entry.id   AF-A0AAE0M8Q9-F1
#
_cell.length_a   1.000
_cell.length_b   1.000
_cell.length_c   1.000
_cell.angle_alpha   90.00
_cell.angle_beta   90.00
_cell.angle_gamma   90.00
#
_symmetry.space_group_name_H-M   'P 1'
#
loop_
_entity.id
_entity.type
_entity.pdbx_description
1 polymer ?
#
loop_
_entity_poly.entity_id
_entity_poly.type
_entity_poly.pdbx_seq_one_letter_code
_entity_poly.pdbx_strand_id
1 'polypeptide(L)'
;MIITWILHLILASSIATFQLPDGLANGLYRAYNNDQGEEIIQYLGDVNTTLPNTLEEQNYDIIHHASDSHGPERRDFKKRWQSKCGCGIHLDHGDTDRAVQGLKDSASRGGIIFDKPESAVFVWYNSVVAFVCWGPSWTFIRDIAQSCSFITKECDWYVAGSANYFWDGMVEGQFNDAMTPGDMGYMSNRATQICENE
;
A
#
# COMPACT_ATOMS: atom_id res chain seq x y z
N MET A 1 52.64 -0.90 12.80
CA MET A 1 51.60 -0.89 13.85
C MET A 1 50.40 -0.10 13.33
N ILE A 2 49.67 -0.65 12.33
CA ILE A 2 48.54 0.01 11.65
C ILE A 2 47.55 -1.09 11.22
N ILE A 3 46.96 -1.81 12.17
CA ILE A 3 45.98 -2.87 11.88
C ILE A 3 44.93 -2.86 13.00
N THR A 4 44.09 -1.81 13.11
CA THR A 4 42.96 -1.83 14.06
C THR A 4 41.87 -0.77 13.85
N TRP A 5 41.54 -0.36 12.61
CA TRP A 5 40.44 0.61 12.40
C TRP A 5 39.56 0.33 11.17
N ILE A 6 39.28 -0.94 10.86
CA ILE A 6 38.19 -1.32 9.94
C ILE A 6 37.12 -2.05 10.76
N LEU A 7 36.59 -1.35 11.76
CA LEU A 7 35.42 -1.79 12.52
C LEU A 7 34.18 -1.28 11.78
N HIS A 8 33.75 -2.06 10.78
CA HIS A 8 32.36 -2.40 10.51
C HIS A 8 31.31 -1.33 10.85
N LEU A 9 31.25 -0.24 10.08
CA LEU A 9 29.96 0.41 9.80
C LEU A 9 29.28 -0.37 8.66
N ILE A 10 28.69 -1.52 9.00
CA ILE A 10 27.60 -2.05 8.19
C ILE A 10 26.37 -1.25 8.66
N LEU A 11 26.07 -0.15 7.96
CA LEU A 11 24.70 0.38 8.02
C LEU A 11 23.82 -0.71 7.40
N ALA A 12 23.17 -1.49 8.25
CA ALA A 12 22.05 -2.30 7.81
C ALA A 12 20.93 -1.32 7.45
N SER A 13 20.77 -1.05 6.16
CA SER A 13 19.58 -0.43 5.62
C SER A 13 18.41 -1.34 6.00
N SER A 14 17.61 -0.94 6.99
CA SER A 14 16.39 -1.65 7.34
C SER A 14 15.38 -1.40 6.23
N ILE A 15 15.35 -2.30 5.25
CA ILE A 15 14.23 -2.38 4.30
C ILE A 15 13.02 -2.81 5.14
N ALA A 16 12.03 -1.93 5.28
CA ALA A 16 10.81 -2.21 6.04
C ALA A 16 9.94 -3.20 5.24
N THR A 17 10.16 -4.49 5.44
CA THR A 17 9.29 -5.57 4.98
C THR A 17 8.52 -6.12 6.18
N PHE A 18 7.20 -6.28 6.07
CA PHE A 18 6.38 -6.81 7.17
C PHE A 18 6.11 -8.29 7.01
N GLN A 19 6.50 -9.10 8.00
CA GLN A 19 6.27 -10.53 8.00
C GLN A 19 4.87 -10.90 8.52
N LEU A 20 4.02 -11.37 7.63
CA LEU A 20 2.66 -11.75 8.01
C LEU A 20 2.66 -13.13 8.69
N PRO A 21 2.15 -13.24 9.94
CA PRO A 21 2.11 -14.51 10.66
C PRO A 21 1.06 -15.44 10.06
N ASP A 22 1.35 -16.73 10.11
CA ASP A 22 0.41 -17.76 9.68
C ASP A 22 -0.85 -17.76 10.56
N GLY A 23 -2.00 -18.06 9.93
CA GLY A 23 -3.26 -18.28 10.65
C GLY A 23 -3.93 -17.01 11.17
N LEU A 24 -3.62 -15.84 10.61
CA LEU A 24 -4.42 -14.64 10.85
C LEU A 24 -5.89 -14.89 10.52
N ALA A 25 -6.76 -14.37 11.38
CA ALA A 25 -8.19 -14.35 11.12
C ALA A 25 -8.52 -13.35 10.00
N ASN A 26 -9.70 -13.47 9.41
CA ASN A 26 -10.16 -12.48 8.44
C ASN A 26 -10.36 -11.13 9.14
N GLY A 27 -9.78 -10.08 8.58
CA GLY A 27 -9.80 -8.78 9.24
C GLY A 27 -8.95 -7.71 8.56
N LEU A 28 -9.08 -6.51 9.09
CA LEU A 28 -8.28 -5.34 8.80
C LEU A 28 -7.18 -5.21 9.84
N TYR A 29 -5.97 -4.97 9.38
CA TYR A 29 -4.77 -4.93 10.20
C TYR A 29 -3.89 -3.73 9.84
N ARG A 30 -3.04 -3.33 10.79
CA ARG A 30 -1.92 -2.42 10.59
C ARG A 30 -0.62 -3.13 10.92
N ALA A 31 0.38 -3.04 10.05
CA ALA A 31 1.75 -3.41 10.36
C ALA A 31 2.60 -2.14 10.53
N TYR A 32 3.46 -2.10 11.54
CA TYR A 32 4.40 -0.99 11.78
C TYR A 32 5.54 -1.42 12.69
N ASN A 33 6.66 -0.69 12.68
CA ASN A 33 7.73 -0.88 13.65
C ASN A 33 7.54 0.02 14.87
N ASN A 34 7.69 -0.52 16.08
CA ASN A 34 7.67 0.28 17.32
C ASN A 34 8.99 1.04 17.53
N ASP A 35 9.08 1.83 18.60
CA ASP A 35 10.29 2.63 18.91
C ASP A 35 11.55 1.79 19.18
N GLN A 36 11.39 0.48 19.39
CA GLN A 36 12.47 -0.50 19.58
C GLN A 36 12.86 -1.21 18.27
N GLY A 37 12.19 -0.88 17.16
CA GLY A 37 12.36 -1.54 15.87
C GLY A 37 11.72 -2.92 15.78
N GLU A 38 10.81 -3.27 16.71
CA GLU A 38 10.06 -4.52 16.66
C GLU A 38 8.85 -4.36 15.76
N GLU A 39 8.62 -5.35 14.91
CA GLU A 39 7.45 -5.42 14.06
C GLU A 39 6.18 -5.72 14.87
N ILE A 40 5.17 -4.87 14.72
CA ILE A 40 3.86 -5.01 15.35
C ILE A 40 2.78 -5.15 14.29
N ILE A 41 2.00 -6.22 14.39
CA ILE A 41 0.78 -6.42 13.61
C ILE A 41 -0.43 -6.24 14.53
N GLN A 42 -1.15 -5.15 14.32
CA GLN A 42 -2.30 -4.74 15.10
C GLN A 42 -3.60 -5.04 14.35
N TYR A 43 -4.52 -5.77 14.99
CA TYR A 43 -5.87 -5.94 14.48
C TYR A 43 -6.69 -4.65 14.70
N LEU A 44 -7.32 -4.16 13.63
CA LEU A 44 -8.11 -2.92 13.63
C LEU A 44 -9.62 -3.19 13.60
N GLY A 45 -10.03 -4.38 13.14
CA GLY A 45 -11.43 -4.80 13.08
C GLY A 45 -11.70 -5.80 11.95
N ASP A 46 -12.96 -6.13 11.73
CA ASP A 46 -13.40 -6.99 10.63
C ASP A 46 -13.14 -6.36 9.26
N VAL A 47 -13.26 -7.15 8.19
CA VAL A 47 -13.01 -6.76 6.78
C VAL A 47 -13.77 -5.50 6.35
N ASN A 48 -14.98 -5.28 6.86
CA ASN A 48 -15.82 -4.12 6.51
C ASN A 48 -15.62 -2.93 7.48
N THR A 49 -14.64 -3.01 8.38
CA THR A 49 -14.37 -1.96 9.35
C THR A 49 -13.86 -0.72 8.65
N THR A 50 -14.51 0.41 8.90
CA THR A 50 -13.98 1.70 8.47
C THR A 50 -13.03 2.25 9.52
N LEU A 51 -11.87 2.75 9.08
CA LEU A 51 -10.94 3.39 10.01
C LEU A 51 -11.45 4.79 10.40
N PRO A 52 -11.27 5.19 11.67
CA PRO A 52 -11.61 6.53 12.09
C PRO A 52 -10.67 7.53 11.41
N ASN A 53 -11.24 8.55 10.79
CA ASN A 53 -10.51 9.73 10.35
C ASN A 53 -10.14 10.58 11.59
N THR A 54 -9.06 10.26 12.31
CA THR A 54 -8.56 11.13 13.37
C THR A 54 -7.72 12.28 12.81
N LEU A 55 -8.39 13.19 12.12
CA LEU A 55 -8.05 14.61 12.05
C LEU A 55 -9.39 15.34 12.11
N GLU A 56 -9.77 15.74 13.33
CA GLU A 56 -10.88 16.63 13.69
C GLU A 56 -11.62 17.22 12.47
N GLU A 57 -12.67 16.51 12.04
CA GLU A 57 -13.76 16.95 11.16
C GLU A 57 -13.41 18.15 10.25
N GLN A 58 -12.35 18.05 9.45
CA GLN A 58 -12.05 19.09 8.49
C GLN A 58 -13.11 19.00 7.41
N ASN A 59 -13.98 20.01 7.38
CA ASN A 59 -14.85 20.44 6.29
C ASN A 59 -14.05 20.60 4.98
N TYR A 60 -13.51 19.51 4.46
CA TYR A 60 -13.21 19.41 3.05
C TYR A 60 -14.54 19.11 2.40
N ASP A 61 -15.22 20.19 1.99
CA ASP A 61 -16.21 20.14 0.93
C ASP A 61 -15.64 19.17 -0.12
N ILE A 62 -16.38 18.09 -0.35
CA ILE A 62 -16.07 17.14 -1.40
C ILE A 62 -16.15 17.96 -2.68
N ILE A 63 -15.01 18.53 -3.10
CA ILE A 63 -14.85 19.06 -4.44
C ILE A 63 -14.90 17.82 -5.32
N HIS A 64 -16.12 17.45 -5.68
CA HIS A 64 -16.41 16.75 -6.91
C HIS A 64 -15.82 17.62 -8.01
N HIS A 65 -14.53 17.47 -8.28
CA HIS A 65 -14.03 17.65 -9.63
C HIS A 65 -14.69 16.54 -10.43
N ALA A 66 -15.93 16.81 -10.85
CA ALA A 66 -16.45 16.32 -12.10
C ALA A 66 -15.38 16.72 -13.13
N SER A 67 -14.48 15.79 -13.42
CA SER A 67 -13.64 15.89 -14.60
C SER A 67 -14.61 15.85 -15.76
N ASP A 68 -14.94 17.02 -16.27
CA ASP A 68 -15.79 17.18 -17.43
C ASP A 68 -15.33 16.22 -18.52
N SER A 69 -16.31 15.44 -18.95
CA SER A 69 -16.26 14.47 -20.03
C SER A 69 -15.94 15.17 -21.34
N HIS A 70 -14.65 15.36 -21.61
CA HIS A 70 -14.11 15.61 -22.95
C HIS A 70 -13.17 14.45 -23.28
N GLY A 71 -13.39 13.84 -24.45
CA GLY A 71 -12.99 12.47 -24.80
C GLY A 71 -11.54 12.10 -24.49
N PRO A 72 -11.26 10.82 -24.18
CA PRO A 72 -9.94 10.40 -23.74
C PRO A 72 -8.95 10.48 -24.89
N GLU A 73 -8.26 11.61 -25.00
CA GLU A 73 -6.91 11.58 -25.53
C GLU A 73 -6.12 10.66 -24.59
N ARG A 74 -5.58 9.56 -25.14
CA ARG A 74 -4.76 8.59 -24.43
C ARG A 74 -3.51 9.29 -23.92
N ARG A 75 -3.60 9.97 -22.78
CA ARG A 75 -2.43 10.40 -22.01
C ARG A 75 -1.65 9.14 -21.69
N ASP A 76 -0.38 9.08 -22.06
CA ASP A 76 0.50 7.93 -21.80
C ASP A 76 0.63 7.73 -20.28
N PHE A 77 -0.29 6.96 -19.70
CA PHE A 77 -0.31 6.56 -18.29
C PHE A 77 0.97 5.84 -17.85
N LYS A 78 1.81 5.40 -18.81
CA LYS A 78 3.05 4.67 -18.58
C LYS A 78 4.11 5.42 -17.78
N LYS A 79 4.07 6.76 -17.72
CA LYS A 79 5.08 7.53 -16.97
C LYS A 79 4.82 7.65 -15.47
N ARG A 80 3.63 7.26 -14.99
CA ARG A 80 3.21 7.51 -13.60
C ARG A 80 3.03 6.28 -12.76
N TRP A 81 3.09 5.09 -13.34
CA TRP A 81 2.84 3.86 -12.61
C TRP A 81 3.89 2.84 -12.97
N GLN A 82 4.45 2.19 -11.94
CA GLN A 82 5.20 0.95 -12.11
C GLN A 82 4.41 -0.14 -11.41
N SER A 83 4.32 -1.31 -12.04
CA SER A 83 3.74 -2.49 -11.43
C SER A 83 4.79 -3.58 -11.31
N LYS A 84 4.61 -4.42 -10.29
CA LYS A 84 5.29 -5.70 -10.17
C LYS A 84 4.24 -6.79 -10.16
N CYS A 85 4.41 -7.77 -11.04
CA CYS A 85 3.51 -8.89 -11.16
C CYS A 85 4.14 -10.12 -10.51
N GLY A 86 3.37 -10.84 -9.70
CA GLY A 86 3.74 -12.15 -9.21
C GLY A 86 3.84 -13.13 -10.38
N CYS A 87 4.80 -14.05 -10.31
CA CYS A 87 5.03 -15.05 -11.34
C CYS A 87 3.91 -16.11 -11.34
N GLY A 88 2.78 -15.83 -11.99
CA GLY A 88 1.74 -16.82 -12.30
C GLY A 88 0.95 -17.36 -11.09
N ILE A 89 0.96 -16.64 -9.97
CA ILE A 89 0.13 -16.98 -8.81
C ILE A 89 -1.27 -16.41 -9.05
N HIS A 90 -2.16 -17.26 -9.53
CA HIS A 90 -3.59 -16.96 -9.59
C HIS A 90 -4.18 -16.98 -8.19
N LEU A 91 -4.92 -15.93 -7.87
CA LEU A 91 -5.64 -15.76 -6.63
C LEU A 91 -7.09 -16.20 -6.80
N ASP A 92 -7.72 -16.59 -5.70
CA ASP A 92 -9.16 -16.82 -5.72
C ASP A 92 -9.89 -15.49 -5.97
N HIS A 93 -10.82 -15.50 -6.93
CA HIS A 93 -11.48 -14.29 -7.37
C HIS A 93 -12.35 -13.68 -6.25
N GLY A 94 -13.10 -14.53 -5.55
CA GLY A 94 -14.01 -14.11 -4.48
C GLY A 94 -13.25 -13.56 -3.28
N ASP A 95 -12.17 -14.24 -2.89
CA ASP A 95 -11.30 -13.77 -1.81
C ASP A 95 -10.61 -12.45 -2.17
N THR A 96 -10.14 -12.32 -3.42
CA THR A 96 -9.48 -11.09 -3.91
C THR A 96 -10.44 -9.91 -3.90
N ASP A 97 -11.62 -10.08 -4.48
CA ASP A 97 -12.63 -9.02 -4.52
C ASP A 97 -13.06 -8.62 -3.11
N ARG A 98 -13.17 -9.58 -2.18
CA ARG A 98 -13.53 -9.32 -0.79
C ARG A 98 -12.43 -8.59 -0.02
N ALA A 99 -11.16 -8.98 -0.20
CA ALA A 99 -10.02 -8.30 0.42
C ALA A 99 -9.89 -6.86 -0.09
N VAL A 100 -9.97 -6.66 -1.42
CA VAL A 100 -9.91 -5.34 -2.05
C VAL A 100 -11.10 -4.47 -1.61
N GLN A 101 -12.30 -5.04 -1.53
CA GLN A 101 -13.46 -4.29 -1.05
C GLN A 101 -13.29 -3.89 0.41
N GLY A 102 -12.82 -4.77 1.28
CA GLY A 102 -12.55 -4.41 2.68
C GLY A 102 -11.52 -3.29 2.81
N LEU A 103 -10.49 -3.32 1.96
CA LEU A 103 -9.48 -2.26 1.93
C LEU A 103 -10.10 -0.92 1.48
N LYS A 104 -10.99 -0.93 0.49
CA LYS A 104 -11.77 0.27 0.09
C LYS A 104 -12.71 0.73 1.21
N ASP A 105 -13.38 -0.18 1.89
CA ASP A 105 -14.27 0.13 3.01
C ASP A 105 -13.51 0.80 4.15
N SER A 106 -12.27 0.38 4.41
CA SER A 106 -11.37 1.01 5.37
C SER A 106 -11.06 2.47 5.05
N ALA A 107 -11.03 2.82 3.76
CA ALA A 107 -10.79 4.17 3.24
C ALA A 107 -12.07 5.02 3.06
N SER A 108 -13.26 4.49 3.35
CA SER A 108 -14.54 5.10 2.95
C SER A 108 -14.93 6.38 3.68
N ARG A 109 -14.36 6.65 4.86
CA ARG A 109 -14.66 7.85 5.65
C ARG A 109 -13.71 9.02 5.43
N GLY A 110 -13.01 9.04 4.30
CA GLY A 110 -12.10 10.12 3.91
C GLY A 110 -10.65 9.69 3.84
N GLY A 111 -10.40 8.41 3.62
CA GLY A 111 -9.07 7.85 3.37
C GLY A 111 -8.47 7.09 4.55
N ILE A 112 -7.47 6.28 4.25
CA ILE A 112 -6.59 5.65 5.23
C ILE A 112 -5.56 6.70 5.65
N ILE A 113 -5.52 7.01 6.94
CA ILE A 113 -4.49 7.87 7.54
C ILE A 113 -3.43 6.98 8.16
N PHE A 114 -2.17 7.19 7.74
CA PHE A 114 -1.00 6.56 8.33
C PHE A 114 -0.55 7.42 9.52
N ASP A 115 -0.90 6.99 10.73
CA ASP A 115 -0.52 7.64 12.00
C ASP A 115 0.84 7.13 12.54
N LYS A 116 1.45 6.16 11.85
CA LYS A 116 2.78 5.61 12.14
C LYS A 116 3.67 5.76 10.90
N PRO A 117 4.93 6.20 11.07
CA PRO A 117 5.91 6.16 9.98
C PRO A 117 6.13 4.70 9.57
N GLU A 118 6.44 4.47 8.30
CA GLU A 118 6.75 3.13 7.77
C GLU A 118 5.71 2.11 8.25
N SER A 119 4.45 2.30 7.84
CA SER A 119 3.38 1.39 8.21
C SER A 119 2.61 0.94 6.99
N ALA A 120 1.94 -0.20 7.13
CA ALA A 120 1.06 -0.76 6.13
C ALA A 120 -0.34 -0.96 6.73
N VAL A 121 -1.36 -0.73 5.93
CA VAL A 121 -2.73 -1.14 6.23
C VAL A 121 -3.12 -2.23 5.26
N PHE A 122 -3.60 -3.35 5.78
CA PHE A 122 -3.93 -4.50 4.94
C PHE A 122 -5.18 -5.22 5.43
N VAL A 123 -5.89 -5.83 4.49
CA VAL A 123 -6.99 -6.74 4.74
C VAL A 123 -6.51 -8.15 4.45
N TRP A 124 -6.61 -9.00 5.47
CA TRP A 124 -6.44 -10.43 5.36
C TRP A 124 -7.81 -11.08 5.16
N TYR A 125 -7.98 -11.82 4.07
CA TYR A 125 -9.21 -12.55 3.80
C TYR A 125 -8.92 -13.91 3.17
N ASN A 126 -9.13 -14.98 3.94
CA ASN A 126 -8.91 -16.35 3.53
C ASN A 126 -7.52 -16.53 2.89
N SER A 127 -7.46 -16.65 1.56
CA SER A 127 -6.24 -16.90 0.78
C SER A 127 -5.55 -15.66 0.22
N VAL A 128 -6.07 -14.46 0.47
CA VAL A 128 -5.61 -13.21 -0.14
C VAL A 128 -5.34 -12.13 0.90
N VAL A 129 -4.30 -11.35 0.64
CA VAL A 129 -3.97 -10.11 1.36
C VAL A 129 -4.05 -8.97 0.37
N ALA A 130 -4.87 -7.96 0.66
CA ALA A 130 -4.88 -6.68 -0.05
C ALA A 130 -4.26 -5.61 0.85
N PHE A 131 -3.34 -4.80 0.35
CA PHE A 131 -2.54 -3.91 1.19
C PHE A 131 -2.30 -2.55 0.55
N VAL A 132 -2.08 -1.56 1.40
CA VAL A 132 -1.50 -0.27 1.09
C VAL A 132 -0.31 -0.08 2.02
N CYS A 133 0.86 0.08 1.42
CA CYS A 133 2.09 0.46 2.10
C CYS A 133 2.21 1.97 2.13
N TRP A 134 2.88 2.45 3.17
CA TRP A 134 3.26 3.84 3.39
C TRP A 134 3.27 4.69 2.11
N GLY A 135 2.28 5.57 2.00
CA GLY A 135 2.15 6.53 0.89
C GLY A 135 1.97 7.95 1.43
N PRO A 136 1.50 8.91 0.61
CA PRO A 136 1.11 10.22 1.14
C PRO A 136 0.18 10.02 2.35
N SER A 137 0.14 11.00 3.26
CA SER A 137 -0.58 10.95 4.54
C SER A 137 -2.06 10.50 4.47
N TRP A 138 -2.61 10.40 3.27
CA TRP A 138 -3.96 9.95 2.94
C TRP A 138 -3.95 9.01 1.73
N THR A 139 -4.57 7.85 1.86
CA THR A 139 -4.93 6.98 0.72
C THR A 139 -6.44 6.88 0.58
N PHE A 140 -7.00 7.30 -0.56
CA PHE A 140 -8.44 7.30 -0.79
C PHE A 140 -8.90 6.06 -1.55
N ILE A 141 -10.22 5.79 -1.51
CA ILE A 141 -10.84 4.70 -2.30
C ILE A 141 -10.44 4.76 -3.78
N ARG A 142 -10.38 5.98 -4.35
CA ARG A 142 -10.02 6.18 -5.76
C ARG A 142 -8.61 5.65 -6.05
N ASP A 143 -7.66 5.88 -5.15
CA ASP A 143 -6.28 5.49 -5.35
C ASP A 143 -6.16 3.95 -5.30
N ILE A 144 -6.82 3.31 -4.34
CA ILE A 144 -6.93 1.85 -4.25
C ILE A 144 -7.54 1.27 -5.54
N ALA A 145 -8.65 1.84 -6.01
CA ALA A 145 -9.33 1.38 -7.21
C ALA A 145 -8.47 1.56 -8.48
N GLN A 146 -7.76 2.67 -8.59
CA GLN A 146 -6.84 2.93 -9.71
C GLN A 146 -5.66 1.96 -9.70
N SER A 147 -5.04 1.74 -8.53
CA SER A 147 -3.96 0.76 -8.37
C SER A 147 -4.39 -0.64 -8.76
N CYS A 148 -5.53 -1.12 -8.25
CA CYS A 148 -6.06 -2.43 -8.62
C CYS A 148 -6.34 -2.54 -10.13
N SER A 149 -6.94 -1.51 -10.73
CA SER A 149 -7.18 -1.48 -12.18
C SER A 149 -5.88 -1.49 -12.99
N PHE A 150 -4.82 -0.85 -12.50
CA PHE A 150 -3.51 -0.85 -13.14
C PHE A 150 -2.84 -2.22 -13.04
N ILE A 151 -2.87 -2.85 -11.84
CA ILE A 151 -2.37 -4.22 -11.63
C ILE A 151 -3.08 -5.18 -12.58
N THR A 152 -4.41 -5.17 -12.63
CA THR A 152 -5.17 -6.04 -13.54
C THR A 152 -4.80 -5.84 -15.01
N LYS A 153 -4.50 -4.61 -15.41
CA LYS A 153 -4.11 -4.29 -16.79
C LYS A 153 -2.70 -4.80 -17.14
N GLU A 154 -1.75 -4.71 -16.22
CA GLU A 154 -0.34 -5.06 -16.47
C GLU A 154 -0.01 -6.52 -16.11
N CYS A 155 -0.67 -7.08 -15.10
CA CYS A 155 -0.40 -8.40 -14.53
C CYS A 155 -1.44 -9.48 -14.90
N ASP A 156 -2.56 -9.10 -15.51
CA ASP A 156 -3.77 -9.91 -15.73
C ASP A 156 -4.73 -9.95 -14.51
N TRP A 157 -5.94 -10.44 -14.73
CA TRP A 157 -6.98 -10.57 -13.72
C TRP A 157 -6.60 -11.58 -12.64
N TYR A 158 -6.74 -11.16 -11.37
CA TYR A 158 -6.53 -12.00 -10.19
C TYR A 158 -5.12 -12.62 -10.11
N VAL A 159 -4.13 -11.92 -10.63
CA VAL A 159 -2.72 -12.25 -10.46
C VAL A 159 -2.17 -11.36 -9.35
N ALA A 160 -1.42 -11.97 -8.41
CA ALA A 160 -0.74 -11.20 -7.37
C ALA A 160 0.10 -10.06 -7.98
N GLY A 161 0.06 -8.89 -7.37
CA GLY A 161 0.87 -7.76 -7.84
C GLY A 161 0.75 -6.53 -6.98
N SER A 162 1.64 -5.58 -7.26
CA SER A 162 1.66 -4.24 -6.66
C SER A 162 1.75 -3.17 -7.74
N ALA A 163 1.32 -1.97 -7.41
CA ALA A 163 1.40 -0.78 -8.24
C ALA A 163 1.82 0.43 -7.40
N ASN A 164 2.79 1.17 -7.94
CA ASN A 164 3.42 2.30 -7.29
C ASN A 164 3.19 3.54 -8.16
N TYR A 165 2.68 4.61 -7.55
CA TYR A 165 2.37 5.85 -8.26
C TYR A 165 3.48 6.89 -8.15
N PHE A 166 4.07 7.25 -9.28
CA PHE A 166 5.07 8.30 -9.42
C PHE A 166 4.42 9.59 -9.92
N TRP A 167 4.54 10.67 -9.14
CA TRP A 167 4.14 12.00 -9.59
C TRP A 167 5.21 12.58 -10.53
N ASP A 168 4.88 12.68 -11.83
CA ASP A 168 5.72 13.17 -12.95
C ASP A 168 5.99 14.70 -12.90
N GLY A 169 6.21 15.25 -11.71
CA GLY A 169 6.52 16.66 -11.46
C GLY A 169 7.55 16.90 -10.35
N MET A 170 8.05 15.82 -9.71
CA MET A 170 9.18 15.92 -8.79
C MET A 170 10.47 15.84 -9.59
N VAL A 171 11.15 16.98 -9.71
CA VAL A 171 12.48 17.06 -10.31
C VAL A 171 13.41 16.17 -9.49
N GLU A 172 14.15 15.30 -10.17
CA GLU A 172 15.26 14.50 -9.64
C GLU A 172 16.17 15.41 -8.79
N GLY A 173 16.04 15.35 -7.45
CA GLY A 173 16.76 16.24 -6.52
C GLY A 173 15.93 17.00 -5.48
N GLN A 174 14.59 16.94 -5.51
CA GLN A 174 13.73 17.41 -4.40
C GLN A 174 13.17 16.24 -3.57
N PHE A 175 14.05 15.37 -3.11
CA PHE A 175 13.74 14.40 -2.06
C PHE A 175 13.68 15.14 -0.72
N ASN A 176 12.57 15.83 -0.44
CA ASN A 176 12.18 16.08 0.94
C ASN A 176 11.34 14.86 1.34
N ASP A 177 11.86 14.10 2.30
CA ASP A 177 11.42 12.87 2.99
C ASP A 177 9.91 12.56 3.23
N ALA A 178 8.95 13.13 2.49
CA ALA A 178 7.54 13.15 2.88
C ALA A 178 6.53 12.62 1.83
N MET A 179 6.94 12.27 0.61
CA MET A 179 6.02 11.77 -0.43
C MET A 179 6.68 10.74 -1.33
N THR A 180 7.05 9.60 -0.77
CA THR A 180 7.27 8.39 -1.58
C THR A 180 5.93 7.87 -2.13
N PRO A 181 5.96 7.15 -3.27
CA PRO A 181 4.83 6.36 -3.71
C PRO A 181 4.40 5.39 -2.61
N GLY A 182 3.10 5.34 -2.30
CA GLY A 182 2.55 4.22 -1.55
C GLY A 182 2.38 3.03 -2.45
N ASP A 183 3.05 1.92 -2.12
CA ASP A 183 2.88 0.65 -2.82
C ASP A 183 1.51 0.07 -2.46
N MET A 184 0.66 -0.11 -3.47
CA MET A 184 -0.66 -0.72 -3.29
C MET A 184 -0.72 -2.04 -4.04
N GLY A 185 -1.25 -3.08 -3.41
CA GLY A 185 -1.25 -4.39 -4.04
C GLY A 185 -2.20 -5.39 -3.42
N TYR A 186 -2.22 -6.56 -4.04
CA TYR A 186 -2.84 -7.74 -3.45
C TYR A 186 -2.05 -8.98 -3.85
N MET A 187 -1.97 -9.94 -2.95
CA MET A 187 -1.16 -11.15 -3.13
C MET A 187 -1.77 -12.33 -2.38
N SER A 188 -1.25 -13.52 -2.66
CA SER A 188 -1.64 -14.71 -1.89
C SER A 188 -1.17 -14.57 -0.45
N ASN A 189 -1.94 -15.06 0.50
CA ASN A 189 -1.54 -15.18 1.90
C ASN A 189 -0.34 -16.10 2.13
N ARG A 190 0.12 -16.82 1.10
CA ARG A 190 1.39 -17.55 1.10
C ARG A 190 2.60 -16.65 0.92
N ALA A 191 2.39 -15.44 0.39
CA ALA A 191 3.41 -14.41 0.41
C ALA A 191 3.56 -13.97 1.86
N THR A 192 4.76 -14.14 2.40
CA THR A 192 5.06 -13.88 3.80
C THR A 192 5.39 -12.42 4.06
N GLN A 193 5.48 -11.58 3.02
CA GLN A 193 6.02 -10.23 3.10
C GLN A 193 5.22 -9.22 2.26
N ILE A 194 4.94 -8.06 2.85
CA ILE A 194 4.42 -6.86 2.15
C ILE A 194 5.44 -5.71 2.26
N CYS A 195 5.32 -4.75 1.32
CA CYS A 195 6.04 -3.46 1.33
C CYS A 195 7.55 -3.52 1.11
N GLU A 196 8.03 -4.47 0.31
CA GLU A 196 9.44 -4.53 -0.08
C GLU A 196 9.87 -3.26 -0.85
N ASN A 197 10.54 -2.34 -0.15
CA ASN A 197 11.24 -1.22 -0.79
C ASN A 197 12.51 -1.75 -1.48
N GLU A 198 12.62 -1.52 -2.79
CA GLU A 198 13.85 -1.81 -3.57
C GLU A 198 14.94 -0.76 -3.36
#